data_AF-A0A948GYQ0-F1
#
_entry.id   AF-A0A948GYQ0-F1
#
_cell.length_a   1.000
_cell.length_b   1.000
_cell.length_c   1.000
_cell.angle_alpha   90.00
_cell.angle_beta   90.00
_cell.angle_gamma   90.00
#
_symmetry.space_group_name_H-M   'P 1'
#
loop_
_entity.id
_entity.type
_entity.pdbx_description
1 polymer ?
#
loop_
_entity_poly.entity_id
_entity_poly.type
_entity_poly.pdbx_seq_one_letter_code
_entity_poly.pdbx_strand_id
1 'polypeptide(L)'
;KKIKKITVQQFGTCRFVRSPTAADIALAKKGLDSVKEKIKSKKFDLIILDEINNALNLGLLEINQVLEAIKTGICGPEIILTGRNAPKKIIKIADLVSEIKEVKHYYARGIKARKGIEY
;
A
#
# COMPACT_ATOMS: atom_id res chain seq x y z
N LYS A 1 14.80 -13.94 3.70
CA LYS A 1 15.49 -14.58 2.55
C LYS A 1 15.42 -13.58 1.39
N LYS A 2 16.55 -13.02 0.89
CA LYS A 2 16.51 -12.08 -0.25
C LYS A 2 16.12 -12.85 -1.51
N ILE A 3 14.96 -12.54 -2.09
CA ILE A 3 14.51 -13.13 -3.35
C ILE A 3 15.13 -12.29 -4.47
N LYS A 4 15.93 -12.91 -5.35
CA LYS A 4 16.85 -12.23 -6.31
C LYS A 4 16.19 -11.26 -7.31
N LYS A 5 14.86 -11.16 -7.35
CA LYS A 5 14.10 -10.28 -8.26
C LYS A 5 13.04 -9.42 -7.55
N ILE A 6 12.94 -9.50 -6.23
CA ILE A 6 11.97 -8.74 -5.46
C ILE A 6 12.72 -7.68 -4.68
N THR A 7 12.37 -6.42 -4.92
CA THR A 7 12.83 -5.29 -4.13
C THR A 7 11.75 -4.95 -3.12
N VAL A 8 12.10 -4.93 -1.83
CA VAL A 8 11.19 -4.54 -0.75
C VAL A 8 11.72 -3.24 -0.14
N GLN A 9 10.87 -2.23 -0.09
CA GLN A 9 11.15 -0.96 0.59
C GLN A 9 10.02 -0.71 1.59
N GLN A 10 10.38 -0.52 2.85
CA GLN A 10 9.42 -0.21 3.90
C GLN A 10 9.53 1.27 4.27
N PHE A 11 8.38 1.92 4.34
CA PHE A 11 8.24 3.30 4.80
C PHE A 11 7.28 3.33 5.98
N GLY A 12 7.48 4.29 6.88
CA GLY A 12 6.71 4.41 8.11
C GLY A 12 7.52 4.05 9.35
N THR A 13 6.89 4.26 10.50
CA THR A 13 7.48 3.97 11.81
C THR A 13 7.24 2.51 12.18
N CYS A 14 8.06 1.93 13.07
CA CYS A 14 7.89 0.55 13.54
C CYS A 14 6.71 0.37 14.52
N ARG A 15 5.64 1.15 14.38
CA ARG A 15 4.46 1.12 15.25
C ARG A 15 3.17 1.18 14.44
N PHE A 16 2.08 0.72 15.06
CA PHE A 16 0.76 0.95 14.52
C PHE A 16 0.36 2.42 14.64
N VAL A 17 0.01 3.02 13.50
CA VAL A 17 -0.50 4.39 13.44
C VAL A 17 -2.00 4.35 13.72
N ARG A 18 -2.42 4.92 14.85
CA ARG A 18 -3.84 5.20 15.16
C ARG A 18 -4.19 6.66 14.88
N SER A 19 -3.28 7.54 15.29
CA SER A 19 -3.31 8.97 14.97
C SER A 19 -1.97 9.32 14.31
N PRO A 20 -1.98 9.92 13.10
CA PRO A 20 -0.77 10.35 12.43
C PRO A 20 0.00 11.41 13.22
N THR A 21 1.30 11.24 13.28
CA THR A 21 2.26 12.28 13.68
C THR A 21 2.89 12.89 12.43
N ALA A 22 3.52 14.06 12.56
CA ALA A 22 4.27 14.67 11.48
C ALA A 22 5.36 13.74 10.91
N ALA A 23 5.98 12.91 11.76
CA ALA A 23 6.97 11.92 11.34
C ALA A 23 6.37 10.82 10.46
N ASP A 24 5.16 10.33 10.79
CA ASP A 24 4.49 9.32 9.96
C ASP A 24 4.13 9.89 8.59
N ILE A 25 3.60 11.11 8.56
CA ILE A 25 3.23 11.81 7.32
C ILE A 25 4.47 12.02 6.45
N ALA A 26 5.59 12.45 7.04
CA ALA A 26 6.85 12.64 6.32
C ALA A 26 7.37 11.32 5.70
N LEU A 27 7.31 10.22 6.45
CA LEU A 27 7.72 8.91 5.95
C LEU A 27 6.78 8.38 4.87
N ALA A 28 5.47 8.59 5.01
CA ALA A 28 4.49 8.22 4.00
C ALA A 28 4.73 8.99 2.68
N LYS A 29 5.00 10.30 2.76
CA LYS A 29 5.36 11.12 1.60
C LYS A 29 6.64 10.63 0.93
N LYS A 30 7.68 10.30 1.71
CA LYS A 30 8.92 9.71 1.19
C LYS A 30 8.67 8.39 0.46
N GLY A 31 7.74 7.56 0.96
CA GLY A 31 7.30 6.35 0.28
C GLY A 31 6.66 6.65 -1.07
N LEU A 32 5.73 7.61 -1.11
CA LEU A 32 5.05 8.01 -2.34
C LEU A 32 6.02 8.60 -3.38
N ASP A 33 7.01 9.37 -2.94
CA ASP A 33 8.05 9.89 -3.84
C ASP A 33 8.91 8.76 -4.44
N SER A 34 9.27 7.76 -3.62
CA SER A 34 9.96 6.58 -4.13
C SER A 34 9.13 5.81 -5.15
N VAL A 35 7.81 5.69 -4.95
CA VAL A 35 6.89 5.07 -5.92
C VAL A 35 6.92 5.82 -7.25
N LYS A 36 6.84 7.15 -7.24
CA LYS A 36 6.93 7.98 -8.46
C LYS A 36 8.25 7.74 -9.20
N GLU A 37 9.37 7.65 -8.50
CA GLU A 37 10.67 7.32 -9.09
C GLU A 37 10.68 5.92 -9.72
N LYS A 38 10.12 4.92 -9.04
CA LYS A 38 10.09 3.54 -9.55
C LYS A 38 9.23 3.42 -10.81
N ILE A 39 8.06 4.04 -10.82
CA ILE A 39 7.19 4.11 -11.99
C ILE A 39 7.93 4.74 -13.18
N LYS A 40 8.56 5.91 -12.96
CA LYS A 40 9.32 6.62 -14.01
C LYS A 40 10.53 5.83 -14.52
N SER A 41 11.15 5.00 -13.67
CA SER A 41 12.33 4.24 -14.05
C SER A 41 12.08 3.18 -15.11
N LYS A 42 10.83 2.72 -15.27
CA LYS A 42 10.44 1.61 -16.16
C LYS A 42 11.25 0.32 -15.97
N LYS A 43 11.81 0.11 -14.76
CA LYS A 43 12.61 -1.07 -14.39
C LYS A 43 11.80 -2.19 -13.74
N PHE A 44 10.51 -1.95 -13.50
CA PHE A 44 9.63 -2.85 -12.79
C PHE A 44 8.45 -3.16 -13.70
N ASP A 45 8.09 -4.44 -13.77
CA ASP A 45 6.85 -4.88 -14.44
C ASP A 45 5.66 -4.81 -13.47
N LEU A 46 5.92 -4.90 -12.17
CA LEU A 46 4.91 -4.91 -11.10
C LEU A 46 5.38 -4.08 -9.90
N ILE A 47 4.48 -3.25 -9.37
CA ILE A 47 4.67 -2.48 -8.13
C ILE A 47 3.49 -2.74 -7.19
N ILE A 48 3.78 -3.18 -5.97
CA ILE A 48 2.77 -3.42 -4.93
C ILE A 48 2.87 -2.31 -3.88
N LEU A 49 1.80 -1.54 -3.73
CA LEU A 49 1.61 -0.52 -2.71
C LEU A 49 0.83 -1.11 -1.55
N ASP A 50 1.56 -1.80 -0.67
CA ASP A 50 0.97 -2.50 0.46
C ASP A 50 0.44 -1.50 1.50
N GLU A 51 -0.83 -1.68 1.93
CA GLU A 51 -1.54 -0.86 2.92
C GLU A 51 -1.74 0.62 2.56
N ILE A 52 -1.63 0.98 1.28
CA ILE A 52 -1.84 2.36 0.80
C ILE A 52 -3.26 2.88 1.06
N ASN A 53 -4.27 2.00 1.00
CA ASN A 53 -5.65 2.38 1.32
C ASN A 53 -5.77 2.81 2.78
N ASN A 54 -5.09 2.11 3.69
CA ASN A 54 -5.08 2.46 5.11
C ASN A 54 -4.35 3.79 5.33
N ALA A 55 -3.25 4.03 4.62
CA ALA A 55 -2.53 5.30 4.69
C ALA A 55 -3.40 6.49 4.27
N LEU A 56 -4.20 6.34 3.22
CA LEU A 56 -5.18 7.35 2.79
C LEU A 56 -6.27 7.56 3.84
N ASN A 57 -6.83 6.48 4.39
CA ASN A 57 -7.89 6.55 5.40
C ASN A 57 -7.43 7.17 6.72
N LEU A 58 -6.15 7.03 7.06
CA LEU A 58 -5.54 7.66 8.23
C LEU A 58 -5.13 9.11 7.98
N GLY A 59 -5.23 9.64 6.75
CA GLY A 59 -4.76 10.99 6.41
C GLY A 59 -3.23 11.12 6.37
N LEU A 60 -2.51 10.01 6.17
CA LEU A 60 -1.05 10.05 5.99
C LEU A 60 -0.66 10.59 4.61
N LEU A 61 -1.55 10.44 3.63
CA LEU A 61 -1.38 10.89 2.26
C LEU A 61 -2.69 11.49 1.75
N GLU A 62 -2.58 12.48 0.87
CA GLU A 62 -3.72 13.03 0.17
C GLU A 62 -4.06 12.17 -1.04
N ILE A 63 -5.36 11.89 -1.25
CA ILE A 63 -5.83 11.04 -2.35
C ILE A 63 -5.35 11.53 -3.71
N ASN A 64 -5.35 12.84 -3.94
CA ASN A 64 -4.94 13.40 -5.22
C ASN A 64 -3.46 13.13 -5.51
N GLN A 65 -2.59 13.15 -4.50
CA GLN A 65 -1.16 12.86 -4.67
C GLN A 65 -0.93 11.41 -5.09
N VAL A 66 -1.71 10.48 -4.54
CA VAL A 66 -1.66 9.06 -4.92
C VAL A 66 -2.21 8.85 -6.33
N LEU A 67 -3.35 9.47 -6.67
CA LEU A 67 -3.93 9.41 -8.02
C LEU A 67 -2.97 9.95 -9.08
N GLU A 68 -2.26 11.05 -8.80
CA GLU A 68 -1.24 11.58 -9.69
C GLU A 68 -0.07 10.60 -9.86
N ALA A 69 0.42 10.01 -8.77
CA ALA A 69 1.53 9.06 -8.84
C ALA A 69 1.19 7.86 -9.74
N ILE A 70 0.03 7.23 -9.54
CA ILE A 70 -0.37 6.04 -10.31
C ILE A 70 -0.71 6.38 -11.77
N LYS A 71 -1.28 7.56 -12.05
CA LYS A 71 -1.53 8.00 -13.44
C LYS A 71 -0.25 8.17 -14.24
N THR A 72 0.88 8.51 -13.60
CA THR A 72 2.17 8.57 -14.32
C THR A 72 2.68 7.19 -14.75
N GLY A 73 2.09 6.11 -14.26
CA GLY A 73 2.38 4.73 -14.63
C GLY A 73 1.55 4.19 -15.78
N ILE A 74 0.70 4.99 -16.43
CA ILE A 74 -0.03 4.55 -17.62
C ILE A 74 1.00 4.16 -18.70
N CYS A 75 0.90 2.92 -19.21
CA CYS A 75 1.88 2.25 -20.08
C CYS A 75 3.22 1.87 -19.40
N GLY A 76 3.24 1.77 -18.07
CA GLY A 76 4.36 1.34 -17.25
C GLY A 76 4.09 0.03 -16.50
N PRO A 77 4.53 -0.12 -15.23
CA PRO A 77 4.27 -1.31 -14.44
C PRO A 77 2.78 -1.53 -14.15
N GLU A 78 2.39 -2.79 -13.93
CA GLU A 78 1.16 -3.14 -13.21
C GLU A 78 1.25 -2.61 -11.76
N ILE A 79 0.22 -1.94 -11.27
CA ILE A 79 0.22 -1.34 -9.93
C ILE A 79 -0.89 -1.95 -9.08
N ILE A 80 -0.51 -2.67 -8.03
CA ILE A 80 -1.44 -3.27 -7.07
C ILE A 80 -1.50 -2.41 -5.81
N LEU A 81 -2.71 -2.08 -5.38
CA LEU A 81 -2.97 -1.34 -4.14
C LEU A 81 -3.68 -2.27 -3.15
N THR A 82 -3.17 -2.38 -1.93
CA THR A 82 -3.79 -3.19 -0.88
C THR A 82 -4.23 -2.34 0.31
N GLY A 83 -4.92 -2.98 1.25
CA GLY A 83 -5.47 -2.36 2.45
C GLY A 83 -6.99 -2.22 2.39
N ARG A 84 -7.57 -1.95 3.55
CA ARG A 84 -9.02 -1.92 3.79
C ARG A 84 -9.62 -0.61 3.32
N ASN A 85 -10.91 -0.65 2.99
CA ASN A 85 -11.73 0.54 2.68
C ASN A 85 -11.09 1.40 1.58
N ALA A 86 -10.80 0.81 0.41
CA ALA A 86 -10.24 1.55 -0.72
C ALA A 86 -11.12 2.78 -1.06
N PRO A 87 -10.55 3.99 -1.17
CA PRO A 87 -11.31 5.17 -1.52
C PRO A 87 -12.06 5.00 -2.85
N LYS A 88 -13.31 5.45 -2.93
CA LYS A 88 -14.14 5.35 -4.15
C LYS A 88 -13.46 5.90 -5.41
N LYS A 89 -12.64 6.95 -5.25
CA LYS A 89 -11.85 7.53 -6.36
C LYS A 89 -10.82 6.54 -6.93
N ILE A 90 -10.21 5.69 -6.10
CA ILE A 90 -9.28 4.64 -6.54
C ILE A 90 -10.06 3.53 -7.23
N ILE A 91 -11.13 3.03 -6.59
CA ILE A 91 -11.99 1.98 -7.16
C ILE A 91 -12.46 2.36 -8.57
N LYS A 92 -12.88 3.62 -8.75
CA LYS A 92 -13.41 4.12 -10.03
C LYS A 92 -12.39 4.08 -11.18
N ILE A 93 -11.09 4.20 -10.90
CA ILE A 93 -10.05 4.23 -11.94
C ILE A 93 -9.31 2.91 -12.08
N ALA A 94 -9.53 1.96 -11.18
CA ALA A 94 -8.85 0.67 -11.21
C ALA A 94 -9.50 -0.22 -12.27
N ASP A 95 -8.67 -0.87 -13.08
CA ASP A 95 -9.13 -1.83 -14.09
C ASP A 95 -9.66 -3.12 -13.46
N LEU A 96 -9.11 -3.51 -12.30
CA LEU A 96 -9.50 -4.68 -11.52
C LEU A 96 -9.63 -4.33 -10.03
N VAL A 97 -10.72 -4.79 -9.42
CA VAL A 97 -10.97 -4.63 -7.98
C VAL A 97 -11.45 -5.96 -7.41
N SER A 98 -10.73 -6.45 -6.40
CA SER A 98 -11.10 -7.65 -5.62
C SER A 98 -11.33 -7.28 -4.17
N GLU A 99 -12.46 -7.72 -3.61
CA GLU A 99 -12.79 -7.53 -2.20
C GLU A 99 -12.60 -8.85 -1.42
N ILE A 100 -11.76 -8.83 -0.40
CA ILE A 100 -11.62 -9.94 0.54
C ILE A 100 -12.56 -9.69 1.72
N LYS A 101 -13.66 -10.44 1.78
CA LYS A 101 -14.61 -10.40 2.88
C LYS A 101 -14.27 -11.46 3.93
N GLU A 102 -14.15 -11.04 5.19
CA GLU A 102 -13.97 -11.96 6.32
C GLU A 102 -15.26 -12.75 6.58
N VAL A 103 -15.36 -13.97 6.05
CA VAL A 103 -16.46 -14.90 6.35
C VAL A 103 -16.24 -15.61 7.68
N LYS A 104 -14.97 -15.94 8.00
CA LYS A 104 -14.55 -16.59 9.23
C LYS A 104 -13.06 -16.31 9.46
N HIS A 105 -12.68 -15.99 10.68
CA HIS A 105 -11.28 -15.85 11.07
C HIS A 105 -11.02 -16.54 12.42
N TYR A 106 -9.89 -17.26 12.55
CA TYR A 106 -9.55 -17.95 13.80
C TYR A 106 -9.26 -16.99 14.97
N TYR A 107 -8.96 -15.72 14.67
CA TYR A 107 -8.85 -14.65 15.66
C TYR A 107 -10.12 -14.49 16.50
N ALA A 108 -11.31 -14.68 15.90
CA ALA A 108 -12.58 -14.66 16.62
C ALA A 108 -12.71 -15.79 17.67
N ARG A 109 -11.87 -16.83 17.57
CA ARG A 109 -11.76 -17.91 18.57
C ARG A 109 -10.61 -17.71 19.56
N GLY A 110 -10.00 -16.53 19.58
CA GLY A 110 -8.88 -16.19 20.47
C GLY A 110 -7.51 -16.67 20.00
N ILE A 111 -7.39 -17.23 18.79
CA ILE A 111 -6.08 -17.64 18.24
C ILE A 111 -5.30 -16.38 17.82
N LYS A 112 -4.15 -16.16 18.45
CA LYS A 112 -3.25 -15.03 18.19
C LYS A 112 -2.45 -15.22 16.89
N ALA A 113 -1.80 -14.15 16.44
CA ALA A 113 -0.91 -14.16 15.28
C ALA A 113 0.23 -15.17 15.45
N ARG A 114 0.58 -15.86 14.37
CA ARG A 114 1.55 -16.96 14.31
C ARG A 114 2.67 -16.59 13.35
N LYS A 115 3.89 -16.92 13.77
CA LYS A 115 5.10 -16.74 12.97
C LYS A 115 5.04 -17.59 11.69
N GLY A 116 5.38 -16.98 10.56
CA GLY A 116 5.37 -17.59 9.24
C GLY A 116 4.00 -17.60 8.56
N ILE A 117 2.92 -17.18 9.24
CA ILE A 117 1.58 -17.08 8.64
C ILE A 117 1.08 -15.63 8.67
N GLU A 118 1.00 -15.02 9.86
CA GLU A 118 0.56 -13.63 10.00
C GLU A 118 1.73 -12.64 10.09
N TYR A 119 2.93 -13.10 10.49
CA TYR A 119 4.14 -12.27 10.59
C TYR A 119 5.45 -13.08 10.44
#